data_AF-A0A0F8BI54-F1
#
_entry.id   AF-A0A0F8BI54-F1
#
_cell.length_a   1.000
_cell.length_b   1.000
_cell.length_c   1.000
_cell.angle_alpha   90.00
_cell.angle_beta   90.00
_cell.angle_gamma   90.00
#
_symmetry.space_group_name_H-M   'P 1'
#
loop_
_entity.id
_entity.type
_entity.pdbx_description
1 polymer ?
#
loop_
_entity_poly.entity_id
_entity_poly.type
_entity_poly.pdbx_seq_one_letter_code
_entity_poly.pdbx_strand_id
1 'polypeptide(L)'
;MRDRYQALDHVELRATRNAPTASAGATLRGHEFHYSEADAAGDARFAFDVERGTGIDGEHDGLIEHRTLGTYAHVHPESGAFDAFLDGL
;
A
#
# COMPACT_ATOMS: atom_id res chain seq x y z
N MET A 1 12.71 13.56 3.33
CA MET A 1 13.63 12.60 2.67
C MET A 1 14.75 12.31 3.66
N ARG A 2 15.12 11.05 3.82
CA ARG A 2 16.16 10.61 4.76
C ARG A 2 17.46 10.28 4.03
N ASP A 3 18.57 10.25 4.76
CA ASP A 3 19.90 9.90 4.23
C ASP A 3 20.07 8.39 4.00
N ARG A 4 19.16 7.57 4.57
CA ARG A 4 19.10 6.12 4.40
C ARG A 4 17.71 5.69 3.93
N TYR A 5 17.65 4.57 3.22
CA TYR A 5 16.40 3.93 2.83
C TYR A 5 15.56 3.65 4.09
N GLN A 6 14.26 3.93 3.99
CA GLN A 6 13.27 3.58 5.02
C GLN A 6 12.80 2.16 4.83
N ALA A 7 12.62 1.73 3.58
CA ALA A 7 12.33 0.35 3.23
C ALA A 7 13.06 -0.09 1.96
N LEU A 8 13.44 -1.37 1.90
CA LEU A 8 14.16 -1.96 0.78
C LEU A 8 14.02 -3.50 0.75
N ASP A 9 12.82 -4.02 0.47
CA ASP A 9 12.60 -5.46 0.22
C ASP A 9 11.16 -5.71 -0.31
N HIS A 10 10.71 -6.96 -0.25
CA HIS A 10 9.34 -7.40 -0.48
C HIS A 10 8.39 -6.90 0.60
N VAL A 11 7.18 -6.56 0.16
CA VAL A 11 6.05 -6.21 1.03
C VAL A 11 4.88 -7.16 0.78
N GLU A 12 4.19 -7.54 1.84
CA GLU A 12 2.90 -8.26 1.80
C GLU A 12 1.86 -7.44 2.56
N LEU A 13 0.74 -7.17 1.91
CA LEU A 13 -0.32 -6.28 2.37
C LEU A 13 -1.64 -7.02 2.41
N ARG A 14 -2.45 -6.78 3.46
CA ARG A 14 -3.85 -7.24 3.51
C ARG A 14 -4.79 -6.04 3.42
N ALA A 15 -5.68 -6.05 2.43
CA ALA A 15 -6.67 -4.99 2.26
C ALA A 15 -7.71 -5.02 3.39
N THR A 16 -7.91 -3.90 4.08
CA THR A 16 -8.93 -3.75 5.13
C THR A 16 -10.24 -3.17 4.61
N ARG A 17 -10.23 -2.69 3.36
CA ARG A 17 -11.36 -2.08 2.65
C ARG A 17 -11.18 -2.25 1.14
N ASN A 18 -12.24 -1.95 0.38
CA ASN A 18 -12.10 -1.80 -1.05
C ASN A 18 -11.23 -0.59 -1.36
N ALA A 19 -10.29 -0.78 -2.26
CA ALA A 19 -9.37 0.20 -2.77
C ALA A 19 -9.19 -0.03 -4.28
N PRO A 20 -8.69 0.98 -5.02
CA PRO A 20 -8.51 0.86 -6.47
C PRO A 20 -7.70 -0.37 -6.91
N THR A 21 -6.85 -0.96 -6.07
CA THR A 21 -6.01 -2.12 -6.42
C THR A 21 -6.38 -3.39 -5.67
N ALA A 22 -7.41 -3.40 -4.82
CA ALA A 22 -7.79 -4.58 -4.05
C ALA A 22 -9.19 -4.47 -3.44
N SER A 23 -9.92 -5.58 -3.45
CA SER A 23 -11.12 -5.77 -2.62
C SER A 23 -10.74 -5.99 -1.15
N ALA A 24 -11.63 -5.64 -0.23
CA ALA A 24 -11.45 -5.93 1.19
C ALA A 24 -11.16 -7.42 1.43
N GLY A 25 -10.15 -7.72 2.25
CA GLY A 25 -9.68 -9.06 2.55
C GLY A 25 -8.70 -9.66 1.55
N ALA A 26 -8.47 -9.03 0.39
CA ALA A 26 -7.47 -9.48 -0.56
C ALA A 26 -6.03 -9.27 -0.04
N THR A 27 -5.12 -10.13 -0.46
CA THR A 27 -3.69 -10.01 -0.16
C THR A 27 -2.94 -9.55 -1.41
N LEU A 28 -2.11 -8.52 -1.27
CA LEU A 28 -1.22 -8.05 -2.32
C LEU A 28 0.24 -8.32 -1.94
N ARG A 29 1.04 -8.65 -2.96
CA ARG A 29 2.48 -8.81 -2.84
C ARG A 29 3.19 -7.88 -3.80
N GLY A 30 4.30 -7.34 -3.33
CA GLY A 30 5.07 -6.36 -4.09
C GLY A 30 6.45 -6.18 -3.52
N HIS A 31 7.02 -5.03 -3.84
CA HIS A 31 8.25 -4.55 -3.23
C HIS A 31 8.08 -3.09 -2.79
N GLU A 32 8.82 -2.69 -1.78
CA GLU A 32 8.89 -1.32 -1.30
C GLU A 32 10.35 -0.84 -1.35
N PHE A 33 10.54 0.36 -1.92
CA PHE A 33 11.85 0.97 -2.07
C PHE A 33 11.72 2.49 -1.93
N HIS A 34 11.90 3.04 -0.73
CA HIS A 34 11.76 4.48 -0.52
C HIS A 34 12.71 5.05 0.53
N TYR A 35 13.11 6.30 0.29
CA TYR A 35 13.85 7.17 1.24
C TYR A 35 12.95 8.26 1.83
N SER A 36 11.80 8.49 1.20
CA SER A 36 10.78 9.39 1.72
C SER A 36 10.05 8.73 2.87
N GLU A 37 9.50 9.58 3.72
CA GLU A 37 8.50 9.22 4.73
C GLU A 37 7.26 10.04 4.41
N ALA A 38 6.10 9.50 4.76
CA ALA A 38 4.85 10.23 4.69
C ALA A 38 4.43 10.60 6.12
N ASP A 39 4.16 11.87 6.35
CA ASP A 39 3.54 12.34 7.59
C ASP A 39 2.02 12.37 7.36
N ALA A 40 1.36 11.31 7.79
CA ALA A 40 -0.08 11.15 7.60
C ALA A 40 -0.85 12.05 8.58
N ALA A 41 -1.88 12.74 8.08
CA ALA A 41 -2.77 13.50 8.94
C ALA A 41 -3.52 12.58 9.92
N GLY A 42 -3.95 13.11 11.08
CA GLY A 42 -4.58 12.29 12.12
C GLY A 42 -5.92 11.65 11.72
N ASP A 43 -6.56 12.13 10.66
CA ASP A 43 -7.78 11.58 10.06
C ASP A 43 -7.52 10.78 8.78
N ALA A 44 -6.24 10.53 8.46
CA ALA A 44 -5.84 9.71 7.34
C ALA A 44 -6.44 8.31 7.43
N ARG A 45 -6.80 7.77 6.27
CA ARG A 45 -7.36 6.43 6.12
C ARG A 45 -6.40 5.59 5.32
N PHE A 46 -6.11 4.39 5.82
CA PHE A 46 -5.29 3.40 5.13
C PHE A 46 -6.15 2.31 4.51
N ALA A 47 -5.68 1.76 3.40
CA ALA A 47 -6.32 0.68 2.67
C ALA A 47 -5.77 -0.70 3.08
N PHE A 48 -4.54 -0.75 3.62
CA PHE A 48 -3.84 -2.00 3.87
C PHE A 48 -3.21 -2.06 5.26
N ASP A 49 -3.32 -3.23 5.88
CA ASP A 49 -2.42 -3.66 6.96
C ASP A 49 -1.16 -4.25 6.34
N VAL A 50 0.01 -3.95 6.91
CA VAL A 50 1.30 -4.53 6.52
C VAL A 50 1.48 -5.85 7.26
N GLU A 51 1.46 -6.96 6.52
CA GLU A 51 1.75 -8.30 7.07
C GLU A 51 3.25 -8.60 7.03
N ARG A 52 3.97 -8.03 6.07
CA ARG A 52 5.43 -8.04 5.97
C ARG A 52 5.92 -6.78 5.27
N GLY A 53 6.98 -6.16 5.79
CA GLY A 53 7.57 -4.94 5.22
C GLY A 53 7.43 -3.77 6.19
N THR A 54 7.38 -2.55 5.66
CA THR A 54 7.43 -1.30 6.40
C THR A 54 6.20 -0.43 6.10
N GLY A 55 5.82 -0.29 4.84
CA GLY A 55 4.71 0.57 4.44
C GLY A 55 4.96 2.05 4.78
N ILE A 56 3.89 2.75 5.17
CA ILE A 56 3.94 4.19 5.47
C ILE A 56 4.40 4.45 6.90
N ASP A 57 3.91 3.70 7.88
CA ASP A 57 4.14 3.93 9.31
C ASP A 57 4.68 2.72 10.09
N GLY A 58 4.96 1.61 9.40
CA GLY A 58 5.40 0.35 10.00
C GLY A 58 4.29 -0.69 10.18
N GLU A 59 3.03 -0.27 10.19
CA GLU A 59 1.85 -1.12 10.43
C GLU A 59 0.85 -1.07 9.27
N HIS A 60 0.81 0.05 8.53
CA HIS A 60 -0.15 0.32 7.48
C HIS A 60 0.52 0.84 6.20
N ASP A 61 -0.14 0.63 5.07
CA ASP A 61 0.21 1.24 3.78
C ASP A 61 -1.07 1.62 3.00
N GLY A 62 -0.89 2.41 1.95
CA GLY A 62 -1.97 2.81 1.04
C GLY A 62 -2.90 3.85 1.66
N LEU A 63 -2.46 5.10 1.70
CA LEU A 63 -3.36 6.22 1.98
C LEU A 63 -4.46 6.29 0.92
N ILE A 64 -5.70 6.36 1.38
CA ILE A 64 -6.87 6.38 0.50
C ILE A 64 -7.80 7.55 0.82
N GLU A 65 -8.14 8.30 -0.22
CA GLU A 65 -9.17 9.31 -0.18
C GLU A 65 -9.98 9.24 -1.49
N HIS A 66 -11.31 9.17 -1.37
CA HIS A 66 -12.21 8.88 -2.48
C HIS A 66 -11.77 7.64 -3.30
N ARG A 67 -11.36 7.83 -4.56
CA ARG A 67 -10.87 6.78 -5.47
C ARG A 67 -9.37 6.96 -5.80
N THR A 68 -8.64 7.62 -4.91
CA THR A 68 -7.20 7.84 -5.05
C THR A 68 -6.47 7.04 -3.99
N LEU A 69 -5.48 6.26 -4.43
CA LEU A 69 -4.63 5.45 -3.59
C LEU A 69 -3.18 5.90 -3.74
N GLY A 70 -2.55 6.25 -2.62
CA GLY A 70 -1.11 6.53 -2.52
C GLY A 70 -0.44 5.47 -1.67
N THR A 71 0.44 4.66 -2.25
CA THR A 71 1.09 3.50 -1.61
C THR A 71 2.56 3.46 -1.97
N TYR A 72 3.38 2.96 -1.04
CA TYR A 72 4.80 2.67 -1.33
C TYR A 72 5.00 1.29 -1.99
N ALA A 73 3.97 0.44 -1.98
CA ALA A 73 4.05 -0.89 -2.58
C ALA A 73 4.03 -0.83 -4.12
N HIS A 74 5.12 -1.28 -4.70
CA HIS A 74 5.21 -1.65 -6.11
C HIS A 74 4.72 -3.10 -6.26
N VAL A 75 3.41 -3.26 -6.45
CA VAL A 75 2.75 -4.57 -6.58
C VAL A 75 3.26 -5.36 -7.78
N HIS A 76 3.32 -6.68 -7.65
CA HIS A 76 3.70 -7.56 -8.76
C HIS A 76 2.63 -7.52 -9.87
N PRO A 77 3.01 -7.69 -11.16
CA PRO A 77 2.05 -7.76 -12.26
C PRO A 77 0.95 -8.81 -12.08
N GLU A 78 1.29 -9.95 -11.47
CA GLU A 78 0.37 -11.07 -11.23
C GLU A 78 -0.39 -10.96 -9.89
N SER A 79 -0.32 -9.82 -9.19
CA SER A 79 -0.95 -9.66 -7.87
C SER A 79 -2.48 -9.52 -7.91
N GLY A 80 -3.10 -9.47 -9.11
CA GLY A 80 -4.52 -9.17 -9.29
C GLY A 80 -4.88 -7.68 -9.12
N ALA A 81 -3.90 -6.83 -8.76
CA ALA A 81 -4.13 -5.40 -8.53
C ALA A 81 -4.61 -4.64 -9.76
N PHE A 82 -4.14 -5.02 -10.95
CA PHE A 82 -4.52 -4.38 -12.21
C PHE A 82 -5.93 -4.75 -12.64
N ASP A 83 -6.33 -6.01 -12.43
CA ASP A 83 -7.71 -6.45 -12.71
C ASP A 83 -8.69 -5.72 -11.78
N ALA A 84 -8.38 -5.67 -10.48
CA ALA A 84 -9.15 -4.91 -9.50
C ALA A 84 -9.32 -3.43 -9.89
N PHE A 85 -8.26 -2.82 -10.44
CA PHE A 85 -8.28 -1.44 -10.91
C PHE A 85 -9.14 -1.23 -12.15
N LEU A 86 -9.10 -2.17 -13.11
CA LEU A 86 -9.89 -2.12 -14.33
C LEU A 86 -11.38 -2.38 -14.06
N ASP A 87 -11.69 -3.25 -13.10
CA ASP A 87 -13.06 -3.61 -12.73
C ASP A 87 -13.79 -2.49 -11.97
N GLY A 88 -13.06 -1.47 -11.48
CA GLY A 88 -13.65 -0.24 -10.95
C GLY A 88 -14.35 -0.40 -9.60
N LEU A 89 -13.75 -1.22 -8.71
CA LEU A 89 -14.19 -1.43 -7.32
C LEU A 89 -14.52 -0.13 -6.56
#